data_AF-A0A820JSI1-F1
#
_entry.id   AF-A0A820JSI1-F1
#
_cell.length_a   1.000
_cell.length_b   1.000
_cell.length_c   1.000
_cell.angle_alpha   90.00
_cell.angle_beta   90.00
_cell.angle_gamma   90.00
#
_symmetry.space_group_name_H-M   'P 1'
#
loop_
_entity.id
_entity.type
_entity.pdbx_description
1 polymer ?
#
loop_
_entity_poly.entity_id
_entity_poly.type
_entity_poly.pdbx_seq_one_letter_code
_entity_poly.pdbx_strand_id
1 'polypeptide(L)'
;MFAFTDRTIVKKVVNFLPRVGVGGRYGLPQQRRTSLASPKQLFRSANMTQRWQRREISNFEYLMYLNTISGRSYQDLNQYPIFPWIIADYDSEKLDLNIPSTYRDLSK
;
A
#
# COMPACT_ATOMS: atom_id res chain seq x y z
N MET A 1 -14.18 7.08 -6.13
CA MET A 1 -13.11 6.88 -7.13
C MET A 1 -13.70 7.18 -8.50
N PHE A 2 -12.97 7.82 -9.40
CA PHE A 2 -13.46 8.13 -10.75
C PHE A 2 -12.81 7.19 -11.76
N ALA A 3 -13.62 6.62 -12.65
CA ALA A 3 -13.16 5.85 -13.79
C ALA A 3 -13.31 6.69 -15.06
N PHE A 4 -12.33 6.60 -15.96
CA PHE A 4 -12.32 7.29 -17.24
C PHE A 4 -12.09 6.26 -18.35
N THR A 5 -12.61 6.54 -19.54
CA THR A 5 -12.52 5.64 -20.69
C THR A 5 -11.09 5.47 -21.22
N ASP A 6 -10.23 6.47 -21.02
CA ASP A 6 -8.85 6.45 -21.49
C ASP A 6 -7.87 7.18 -20.54
N ARG A 7 -6.62 6.71 -20.53
CA ARG A 7 -5.52 7.27 -19.75
C ARG A 7 -5.15 8.68 -20.17
N THR A 8 -5.40 9.11 -21.42
CA THR A 8 -5.15 10.50 -21.80
C THR A 8 -6.09 11.47 -21.09
N ILE A 9 -7.33 11.06 -20.81
CA ILE A 9 -8.30 11.84 -20.04
C ILE A 9 -7.80 12.00 -18.61
N VAL A 10 -7.31 10.92 -17.99
CA VAL A 10 -6.71 10.98 -16.64
C VAL A 10 -5.57 11.99 -16.59
N LYS A 11 -4.67 11.98 -17.59
CA LYS A 11 -3.57 12.95 -17.68
C LYS A 11 -4.09 14.39 -17.78
N LYS A 12 -5.11 14.64 -18.62
CA LYS A 12 -5.74 15.96 -18.75
C LYS A 12 -6.33 16.43 -17.41
N VAL A 13 -7.09 15.57 -16.73
CA VAL A 13 -7.71 15.88 -15.43
C VAL A 13 -6.63 16.23 -14.40
N VAL A 14 -5.57 15.42 -14.28
CA VAL A 14 -4.48 15.68 -13.32
C VAL A 14 -3.77 17.03 -13.58
N ASN A 15 -3.72 17.48 -14.84
CA ASN A 15 -3.16 18.80 -15.16
C ASN A 15 -3.96 19.98 -14.60
N PHE A 16 -5.28 19.82 -14.47
CA PHE A 16 -6.17 20.84 -13.87
C PHE A 16 -6.24 20.75 -12.34
N LEU A 17 -5.90 19.59 -11.75
CA LEU A 17 -5.95 19.41 -10.30
C LEU A 17 -4.76 20.04 -9.56
N PRO A 18 -4.90 20.33 -8.25
CA PRO A 18 -3.82 20.80 -7.39
C PRO A 18 -2.59 19.88 -7.40
N ARG A 19 -1.40 20.47 -7.21
CA ARG A 19 -0.11 19.80 -7.34
C ARG A 19 0.31 19.00 -6.09
N VAL A 20 -0.49 18.01 -5.70
CA VAL A 20 -0.29 17.28 -4.43
C VAL A 20 0.49 15.96 -4.55
N GLY A 21 0.71 15.46 -5.76
CA GLY A 21 1.37 14.16 -5.97
C GLY A 21 0.52 13.01 -5.40
N VAL A 22 1.13 12.18 -4.57
CA VAL A 22 0.46 11.10 -3.81
C VAL A 22 0.43 11.40 -2.30
N GLY A 23 0.56 12.68 -1.94
CA GLY A 23 0.68 13.13 -0.55
C GLY A 23 2.13 13.12 -0.03
N GLY A 24 2.35 13.79 1.12
CA GLY A 24 3.68 13.94 1.72
C GLY A 24 4.15 12.77 2.59
N ARG A 25 3.30 11.76 2.83
CA ARG A 25 3.56 10.71 3.83
C ARG A 25 4.58 9.66 3.39
N TYR A 26 4.81 9.52 2.08
CA TYR A 26 5.63 8.45 1.51
C TYR A 26 7.05 8.89 1.11
N GLY A 27 7.47 10.10 1.50
CA GLY A 27 8.77 10.66 1.12
C GLY A 27 8.90 10.92 -0.40
N LEU A 28 7.78 11.07 -1.10
CA LEU A 28 7.73 11.29 -2.55
C LEU A 28 7.50 12.78 -2.88
N PRO A 29 8.04 13.29 -4.01
CA PRO A 29 7.79 14.66 -4.42
C PRO A 29 6.31 14.94 -4.69
N GLN A 30 5.81 16.08 -4.19
CA GLN A 30 4.44 16.55 -4.46
C GLN A 30 4.35 17.23 -5.83
N GLN A 31 4.31 16.41 -6.88
CA GLN A 31 4.26 16.83 -8.28
C GLN A 31 3.18 16.05 -9.04
N ARG A 32 2.58 16.66 -10.08
CA ARG A 32 1.57 15.98 -10.93
C ARG A 32 2.09 14.68 -11.56
N ARG A 33 3.38 14.68 -11.93
CA ARG A 33 4.05 13.48 -12.46
C ARG A 33 4.00 12.32 -11.46
N THR A 34 4.12 12.60 -10.17
CA THR A 34 4.03 11.59 -9.10
C THR A 34 2.63 10.99 -9.04
N SER A 35 1.57 11.79 -9.22
CA SER A 35 0.18 11.29 -9.29
C SER A 35 -0.08 10.38 -10.50
N LEU A 36 0.74 10.49 -11.56
CA LEU A 36 0.64 9.71 -12.80
C LEU A 36 1.67 8.57 -12.88
N ALA A 37 2.53 8.44 -11.87
CA ALA A 37 3.60 7.45 -11.84
C ALA A 37 3.03 6.03 -11.71
N SER A 38 3.72 5.05 -12.31
CA SER A 38 3.32 3.65 -12.15
C SER A 38 3.60 3.15 -10.73
N PRO A 39 2.90 2.10 -10.27
CA PRO A 39 3.19 1.47 -8.97
C PRO A 39 4.68 1.14 -8.77
N LYS A 40 5.33 0.62 -9.82
CA LYS A 40 6.77 0.30 -9.81
C LYS A 40 7.66 1.53 -9.64
N GLN A 41 7.28 2.67 -10.22
CA GLN A 41 8.01 3.93 -10.05
C GLN A 41 7.83 4.46 -8.63
N LEU A 42 6.59 4.48 -8.11
CA LEU A 42 6.28 4.91 -6.75
C LEU A 42 7.05 4.08 -5.71
N PHE A 43 7.04 2.75 -5.86
CA PHE A 43 7.76 1.84 -4.97
C PHE A 43 9.26 2.12 -4.93
N ARG A 44 9.89 2.32 -6.09
CA ARG A 44 11.34 2.56 -6.19
C ARG A 44 11.78 3.92 -5.67
N SER A 45 10.93 4.94 -5.81
CA SER A 45 11.28 6.33 -5.46
C SER A 45 10.92 6.70 -4.02
N ALA A 46 10.07 5.94 -3.35
CA ALA A 46 9.69 6.18 -1.96
C ALA A 46 10.76 5.69 -0.99
N ASN A 47 10.80 6.28 0.21
CA ASN A 47 11.68 5.85 1.30
C ASN A 47 11.00 4.87 2.28
N MET A 48 9.78 4.43 1.98
CA MET A 48 8.94 3.66 2.92
C MET A 48 9.55 2.31 3.30
N THR A 49 10.24 1.63 2.39
CA THR A 49 10.90 0.35 2.67
C THR A 49 12.02 0.51 3.70
N GLN A 50 12.84 1.56 3.57
CA GLN A 50 13.91 1.85 4.51
C GLN A 50 13.34 2.22 5.89
N ARG A 51 12.27 3.02 5.92
CA ARG A 51 11.58 3.38 7.17
C ARG A 51 11.03 2.15 7.89
N TRP A 52 10.44 1.21 7.14
CA TRP A 52 9.95 -0.06 7.68
C TRP A 52 11.10 -0.92 8.24
N GLN A 53 12.18 -1.07 7.49
CA GLN A 53 13.37 -1.83 7.94
C GLN A 53 14.00 -1.22 9.20
N ARG A 54 13.97 0.11 9.34
CA ARG A 54 14.42 0.85 10.53
C ARG A 54 13.42 0.85 11.69
N ARG A 55 12.26 0.22 11.52
CA ARG A 55 11.14 0.19 12.48
C ARG A 55 10.56 1.58 12.79
N GLU A 56 10.73 2.54 11.88
CA GLU A 56 10.11 3.86 11.97
C GLU A 56 8.61 3.83 11.60
N ILE A 57 8.19 2.76 10.91
CA ILE A 57 6.78 2.44 10.62
C ILE A 57 6.54 0.96 10.89
N SER A 58 5.32 0.63 11.32
CA SER A 58 4.87 -0.72 11.62
C SER A 58 4.68 -1.58 10.37
N ASN A 59 4.58 -2.90 10.57
CA ASN A 59 4.20 -3.84 9.51
C ASN A 59 2.85 -3.47 8.88
N PHE A 60 1.88 -3.06 9.71
CA PHE A 60 0.56 -2.65 9.24
C PHE A 60 0.64 -1.42 8.33
N GLU A 61 1.37 -0.38 8.73
CA GLU A 61 1.54 0.82 7.92
C GLU A 61 2.27 0.53 6.61
N TYR A 62 3.29 -0.31 6.64
CA TYR A 62 4.01 -0.70 5.43
C TYR A 62 3.13 -1.52 4.48
N LEU A 63 2.34 -2.47 4.99
CA LEU A 63 1.37 -3.21 4.17
C LEU A 63 0.28 -2.28 3.61
N MET A 64 -0.20 -1.30 4.39
CA MET A 64 -1.14 -0.30 3.89
C MET A 64 -0.53 0.56 2.78
N TYR A 65 0.74 0.93 2.90
CA TYR A 65 1.48 1.61 1.85
C TYR A 65 1.56 0.76 0.57
N LEU A 66 1.95 -0.51 0.67
CA LEU A 66 2.02 -1.43 -0.47
C LEU A 66 0.66 -1.61 -1.17
N ASN A 67 -0.41 -1.75 -0.39
CA ASN A 67 -1.78 -1.79 -0.91
C ASN A 67 -2.13 -0.50 -1.67
N THR A 68 -1.85 0.66 -1.06
CA THR A 68 -2.17 1.96 -1.67
C THR A 68 -1.45 2.16 -3.01
N ILE A 69 -0.14 1.93 -3.08
CA ILE A 69 0.63 2.16 -4.31
C ILE A 69 0.33 1.13 -5.40
N SER A 70 -0.18 -0.05 -5.04
CA SER A 70 -0.60 -1.08 -6.01
C SER A 70 -1.98 -0.80 -6.60
N GLY A 71 -2.64 0.29 -6.19
CA GLY A 71 -3.94 0.73 -6.71
C GLY A 71 -5.13 0.26 -5.88
N ARG A 72 -4.91 -0.39 -4.73
CA ARG A 72 -5.99 -0.86 -3.87
C ARG A 72 -6.61 0.29 -3.08
N SER A 73 -7.93 0.22 -2.86
CA SER A 73 -8.69 1.28 -2.23
C SER A 73 -9.92 0.76 -1.48
N TYR A 74 -10.40 1.53 -0.51
CA TYR A 74 -11.65 1.24 0.18
C TYR A 74 -12.90 1.55 -0.67
N GLN A 75 -12.72 2.23 -1.82
CA GLN A 75 -13.81 2.69 -2.68
C GLN A 75 -14.25 1.67 -3.72
N ASP A 76 -13.49 0.60 -3.94
CA ASP A 76 -13.82 -0.49 -4.85
C ASP A 76 -13.56 -1.83 -4.14
N LEU A 77 -14.64 -2.57 -3.85
CA LEU A 77 -14.57 -3.86 -3.16
C LEU A 77 -13.78 -4.91 -3.95
N ASN A 78 -13.74 -4.81 -5.28
CA ASN A 78 -12.95 -5.73 -6.12
C ASN A 78 -11.44 -5.45 -6.02
N GLN A 79 -11.06 -4.25 -5.53
CA GLN A 79 -9.68 -3.81 -5.37
C GLN A 79 -9.39 -3.44 -3.91
N TYR A 80 -10.03 -4.11 -2.96
CA TYR A 80 -9.87 -3.85 -1.54
C TYR A 80 -8.44 -4.15 -1.06
N PRO A 81 -7.91 -3.47 -0.02
CA PRO A 81 -6.63 -3.82 0.59
C PRO A 81 -6.56 -5.29 1.04
N ILE A 82 -5.42 -5.94 0.79
CA ILE A 82 -5.13 -7.33 1.16
C ILE A 82 -4.12 -7.38 2.30
N PHE A 83 -4.39 -8.29 3.24
CA PHE A 83 -3.49 -8.63 4.33
C PHE A 83 -3.29 -10.15 4.38
N PRO A 84 -2.09 -10.63 4.74
CA PRO A 84 -1.86 -12.05 4.96
C PRO A 84 -2.55 -12.50 6.25
N TRP A 85 -3.02 -13.74 6.26
CA TRP A 85 -3.35 -14.43 7.50
C TRP A 85 -2.07 -14.68 8.29
N ILE A 86 -2.04 -14.24 9.55
CA ILE A 86 -0.83 -14.35 10.39
C ILE A 86 -0.95 -15.52 11.36
N ILE A 87 -2.09 -15.66 12.03
CA ILE A 87 -2.34 -16.75 12.98
C ILE A 87 -2.84 -17.97 12.20
N ALA A 88 -2.37 -19.15 12.61
CA ALA A 88 -2.79 -20.44 12.10
C ALA A 88 -3.57 -21.26 13.14
N ASP A 89 -3.38 -20.96 14.44
CA ASP A 89 -4.10 -21.62 15.53
C ASP A 89 -5.33 -20.82 15.95
N TYR A 90 -6.51 -21.38 15.67
CA TYR A 90 -7.82 -20.82 16.03
C TYR A 90 -8.63 -21.76 16.94
N ASP A 91 -8.04 -22.88 17.37
CA ASP A 91 -8.72 -23.94 18.13
C ASP A 91 -8.28 -23.98 19.60
N SER A 92 -7.04 -23.57 19.89
CA SER A 92 -6.52 -23.54 21.27
C SER A 92 -7.29 -22.54 22.15
N GLU A 93 -7.61 -22.95 23.39
CA GLU A 93 -8.25 -22.08 24.38
C GLU A 93 -7.40 -20.84 24.71
N LYS A 94 -6.07 -21.00 24.67
CA LYS A 94 -5.10 -19.91 24.86
C LYS A 94 -4.11 -19.89 23.71
N LEU A 95 -3.99 -18.72 23.10
CA LEU A 95 -3.06 -18.49 22.00
C LEU A 95 -1.65 -18.18 22.54
N ASP A 96 -0.71 -19.12 22.40
CA ASP A 96 0.69 -18.89 22.73
C ASP A 96 1.47 -18.33 21.53
N LEU A 97 1.90 -17.08 21.66
CA LEU A 97 2.64 -16.35 20.64
C LEU A 97 4.14 -16.71 20.57
N ASN A 98 4.63 -17.56 21.47
CA ASN A 98 6.03 -18.02 21.45
C ASN A 98 6.22 -19.30 20.63
N ILE A 99 5.12 -19.97 20.25
CA ILE A 99 5.18 -21.22 19.48
C ILE A 99 5.21 -20.90 17.99
N PRO A 100 6.22 -21.39 17.23
CA PRO A 100 6.29 -21.13 15.79
C PRO A 100 5.09 -21.64 14.99
N SER A 101 4.48 -22.77 15.39
CA SER A 101 3.30 -23.34 14.72
C SER A 101 2.02 -22.51 14.88
N THR A 102 2.00 -21.55 15.81
CA THR A 102 0.89 -20.58 15.95
C THR A 102 0.78 -19.68 14.73
N TYR A 103 1.85 -19.52 13.95
CA TYR A 103 1.92 -18.59 12.83
C TYR A 103 1.88 -19.31 11.48
N ARG A 104 1.22 -18.68 10.51
CA ARG A 104 1.24 -19.11 9.10
C ARG A 104 2.66 -18.95 8.53
N ASP A 105 3.09 -19.91 7.73
CA ASP A 105 4.25 -19.78 6.84
C ASP A 105 3.99 -18.68 5.78
N LEU A 106 4.64 -17.52 5.94
CA LEU A 106 4.48 -16.35 5.06
C LEU A 106 5.23 -16.48 3.73
N SER A 107 5.99 -17.56 3.52
CA SER A 107 6.67 -17.83 2.24
C SER A 107 5.79 -18.54 1.21
N LYS A 108 4.57 -18.94 1.61
CA LYS A 108 3.63 -19.73 0.81
C LYS A 108 2.28 -19.04 0.59
#